data_AF-A0A2E2K5B4-F1
#
_entry.id   AF-A0A2E2K5B4-F1
#
_cell.length_a   1.000
_cell.length_b   1.000
_cell.length_c   1.000
_cell.angle_alpha   90.00
_cell.angle_beta   90.00
_cell.angle_gamma   90.00
#
_symmetry.space_group_name_H-M   'P 1'
#
loop_
_entity.id
_entity.type
_entity.pdbx_description
1 polymer ?
#
loop_
_entity_poly.entity_id
_entity_poly.type
_entity_poly.pdbx_seq_one_letter_code
_entity_poly.pdbx_strand_id
1 'polypeptide(L)'
;MAAYGATKRAVNYLAKALRKDMAESNVQVNVLSPGIVVTDLLIGDYDTATPEWEKAKKIFNILGDKVETVTPWLVNGVLKAQKNGARVEWLTTGKAFRRFMTAGFNKRDLFADIA
;
A
#
# COMPACT_ATOMS: atom_id res chain seq x y z
N MET A 1 13.40 1.25 -8.11
CA MET A 1 12.88 2.20 -7.08
C MET A 1 12.64 3.62 -7.59
N ALA A 2 13.58 4.28 -8.29
CA ALA A 2 13.39 5.67 -8.74
C ALA A 2 12.18 5.87 -9.67
N ALA A 3 12.04 5.06 -10.72
CA ALA A 3 10.91 5.14 -11.65
C ALA A 3 9.56 4.88 -10.96
N TYR A 4 9.49 3.87 -10.10
CA TYR A 4 8.29 3.58 -9.31
C TYR A 4 7.90 4.74 -8.39
N GLY A 5 8.87 5.31 -7.66
CA GLY A 5 8.62 6.47 -6.79
C GLY A 5 8.14 7.69 -7.58
N ALA A 6 8.78 7.98 -8.72
CA ALA A 6 8.40 9.07 -9.61
C ALA A 6 6.96 8.91 -10.12
N THR A 7 6.59 7.73 -10.60
CA THR A 7 5.23 7.46 -11.11
C THR A 7 4.18 7.57 -10.01
N LYS A 8 4.42 7.07 -8.80
CA LYS A 8 3.47 7.25 -7.68
C LYS A 8 3.32 8.71 -7.23
N ARG A 9 4.36 9.52 -7.38
CA ARG A 9 4.25 10.99 -7.19
C ARG A 9 3.48 11.65 -8.33
N ALA A 10 3.69 11.23 -9.57
CA ALA A 10 2.93 11.71 -10.72
C ALA A 10 1.43 11.40 -10.59
N VAL A 11 1.05 10.21 -10.13
CA VAL A 11 -0.36 9.84 -9.85
C VAL A 11 -1.01 10.80 -8.85
N ASN A 12 -0.28 11.21 -7.80
CA ASN A 12 -0.79 12.19 -6.83
C ASN A 12 -1.05 13.57 -7.47
N TYR A 13 -0.17 13.99 -8.38
CA TYR A 13 -0.35 15.24 -9.12
C TYR A 13 -1.53 15.12 -10.09
N LEU A 14 -1.61 14.03 -10.85
CA LEU A 14 -2.71 13.76 -11.78
C LEU A 14 -4.07 13.78 -11.05
N ALA A 15 -4.16 13.12 -9.90
CA ALA A 15 -5.37 13.15 -9.08
C ALA A 15 -5.72 14.59 -8.62
N LYS A 16 -4.74 15.43 -8.28
CA LYS A 16 -4.98 16.85 -7.94
C LYS A 16 -5.53 17.65 -9.12
N ALA A 17 -5.02 17.42 -10.33
CA ALA A 17 -5.48 18.10 -11.54
C ALA A 17 -6.91 17.66 -11.88
N LEU A 18 -7.14 16.36 -12.00
CA LEU A 18 -8.46 15.80 -12.31
C LEU A 18 -9.54 16.22 -11.31
N ARG A 19 -9.19 16.40 -10.03
CA ARG A 19 -10.15 16.94 -9.05
C ARG A 19 -10.67 18.33 -9.39
N LYS A 20 -9.82 19.19 -9.96
CA LYS A 20 -10.23 20.53 -10.39
C LYS A 20 -11.12 20.44 -11.62
N ASP A 21 -10.76 19.57 -12.56
CA ASP A 21 -11.54 19.35 -13.78
C ASP A 21 -12.95 18.81 -13.46
N MET A 22 -13.06 17.99 -12.42
CA MET A 22 -14.31 17.36 -11.98
C MET A 22 -15.10 18.18 -10.94
N ALA A 23 -14.69 19.43 -10.62
CA ALA A 23 -15.26 20.20 -9.51
C ALA A 23 -16.79 20.42 -9.62
N GLU A 24 -17.29 20.63 -10.83
CA GLU A 24 -18.72 20.86 -11.12
C GLU A 24 -19.46 19.56 -11.53
N SER A 25 -18.86 18.40 -11.27
CA SER A 25 -19.42 17.09 -11.63
C SER A 25 -19.78 16.26 -10.39
N ASN A 26 -20.56 15.18 -10.62
CA ASN A 26 -20.84 14.18 -9.58
C ASN A 26 -19.74 13.12 -9.44
N VAL A 27 -18.54 13.35 -10.01
CA VAL A 27 -17.42 12.40 -10.00
C VAL A 27 -16.39 12.80 -8.95
N GLN A 28 -16.04 11.84 -8.07
CA GLN A 28 -14.93 12.00 -7.12
C GLN A 28 -13.63 11.40 -7.67
N VAL A 29 -12.51 12.08 -7.42
CA VAL A 29 -11.17 11.59 -7.73
C VAL A 29 -10.36 11.48 -6.44
N ASN A 30 -10.28 10.26 -5.93
CA ASN A 30 -9.65 9.92 -4.65
C ASN A 30 -8.33 9.16 -4.88
N VAL A 31 -7.48 9.09 -3.85
CA VAL A 31 -6.22 8.34 -3.90
C VAL A 31 -6.27 7.19 -2.89
N LEU A 32 -5.94 5.98 -3.36
CA LEU A 32 -5.80 4.79 -2.53
C LEU A 32 -4.31 4.51 -2.27
N SER A 33 -3.96 4.24 -1.02
CA SER A 33 -2.62 3.85 -0.60
C SER A 33 -2.68 2.55 0.21
N PRO A 34 -2.50 1.38 -0.45
CA PRO A 34 -2.62 0.08 0.19
C PRO A 34 -1.44 -0.28 1.12
N GLY A 35 -0.31 0.42 1.01
CA GLY A 35 0.95 -0.01 1.65
C GLY A 35 1.62 -1.15 0.89
N ILE A 36 2.38 -1.99 1.60
CA ILE A 36 3.00 -3.20 1.04
C ILE A 36 1.96 -4.31 1.07
N VAL A 37 1.67 -4.92 -0.08
CA VAL A 37 0.70 -6.01 -0.20
C VAL A 37 1.38 -7.18 -0.90
N VAL A 38 1.20 -8.37 -0.35
CA VAL A 38 1.74 -9.61 -0.95
C VAL A 38 1.00 -9.92 -2.24
N THR A 39 1.67 -9.70 -3.37
CA THR A 39 1.15 -9.91 -4.73
C THR A 39 2.28 -10.35 -5.65
N ASP A 40 1.95 -10.83 -6.84
CA ASP A 40 2.94 -11.19 -7.87
C ASP A 40 3.80 -9.99 -8.28
N LEU A 41 3.25 -8.76 -8.26
CA LEU A 41 4.01 -7.54 -8.50
C LEU A 41 5.09 -7.32 -7.42
N LEU A 42 4.81 -7.66 -6.16
CA LEU A 42 5.78 -7.53 -5.08
C LEU A 42 6.86 -8.60 -5.15
N ILE A 43 6.45 -9.85 -5.44
CA ILE A 43 7.33 -11.02 -5.41
C ILE A 43 8.18 -11.10 -6.68
N GLY A 44 7.61 -10.79 -7.85
CA GLY A 44 8.26 -10.96 -9.15
C GLY A 44 9.52 -10.12 -9.36
N ASP A 45 9.76 -9.11 -8.52
CA ASP A 45 11.00 -8.32 -8.51
C ASP A 45 12.17 -9.03 -7.78
N TYR A 46 11.93 -10.19 -7.16
CA TYR A 46 12.91 -10.91 -6.34
C TYR A 46 13.15 -12.34 -6.81
N ASP A 47 14.41 -12.76 -6.75
CA ASP A 47 14.77 -14.17 -6.72
C ASP A 47 14.72 -14.66 -5.26
N THR A 48 13.78 -15.55 -4.96
CA THR A 48 13.49 -16.04 -3.61
C THR A 48 14.61 -16.90 -3.01
N ALA A 49 15.60 -17.33 -3.82
CA ALA A 49 16.76 -18.06 -3.34
C ALA A 49 17.89 -17.16 -2.82
N THR A 50 17.74 -15.83 -2.91
CA THR A 50 18.83 -14.89 -2.62
C THR A 50 18.83 -14.36 -1.18
N PRO A 51 20.00 -14.00 -0.61
CA PRO A 51 20.07 -13.29 0.66
C PRO A 51 19.32 -11.94 0.67
N GLU A 52 19.18 -11.32 -0.49
CA GLU A 52 18.42 -10.09 -0.71
C GLU A 52 16.94 -10.31 -0.42
N TRP A 53 16.38 -11.44 -0.85
CA TRP A 53 15.01 -11.84 -0.53
C TRP A 53 14.81 -11.97 0.97
N GLU A 54 15.70 -12.63 1.70
CA GLU A 54 15.57 -12.78 3.15
C GLU A 54 15.55 -11.44 3.90
N LYS A 55 16.31 -10.44 3.42
CA LYS A 55 16.27 -9.07 3.96
C LYS A 55 14.94 -8.39 3.62
N ALA A 56 14.47 -8.51 2.39
CA ALA A 56 13.20 -7.93 1.94
C ALA A 56 12.00 -8.57 2.67
N LYS A 57 11.98 -9.90 2.78
CA LYS A 57 10.96 -10.69 3.50
C LYS A 57 10.81 -10.24 4.94
N LYS A 58 11.91 -9.92 5.65
CA LYS A 58 11.84 -9.32 7.00
C LYS A 58 11.08 -7.99 7.02
N ILE A 59 11.37 -7.10 6.07
CA ILE A 59 10.67 -5.81 5.96
C ILE A 59 9.20 -6.03 5.59
N PHE A 60 8.91 -6.93 4.65
CA PHE A 60 7.55 -7.26 4.23
C PHE A 60 6.74 -7.87 5.39
N ASN A 61 7.33 -8.75 6.20
CA ASN A 61 6.70 -9.29 7.39
C ASN A 61 6.44 -8.24 8.48
N ILE A 62 7.15 -7.09 8.47
CA ILE A 62 6.90 -5.97 9.39
C ILE A 62 5.87 -4.99 8.83
N LEU A 63 5.93 -4.66 7.54
CA LEU A 63 5.13 -3.57 6.98
C LEU A 63 3.96 -4.04 6.13
N GLY A 64 4.04 -5.22 5.55
CA GLY A 64 3.06 -5.78 4.64
C GLY A 64 1.86 -6.43 5.32
N ASP A 65 0.88 -6.73 4.48
CA ASP A 65 -0.29 -7.56 4.76
C ASP A 65 -0.73 -8.29 3.48
N LYS A 66 -1.65 -9.25 3.61
CA LYS A 66 -2.24 -9.97 2.46
C LYS A 66 -3.40 -9.20 1.82
N VAL A 67 -3.72 -9.53 0.57
CA VAL A 67 -4.79 -8.89 -0.22
C VAL A 67 -6.14 -8.97 0.49
N GLU A 68 -6.44 -10.11 1.12
CA GLU A 68 -7.68 -10.42 1.81
C GLU A 68 -7.88 -9.52 3.04
N THR A 69 -6.80 -9.04 3.65
CA THR A 69 -6.84 -8.12 4.77
C THR A 69 -7.01 -6.67 4.32
N VAL A 70 -6.25 -6.27 3.30
CA VAL A 70 -6.17 -4.86 2.89
C VAL A 70 -7.39 -4.44 2.08
N THR A 71 -7.86 -5.30 1.17
CA THR A 71 -8.91 -4.96 0.20
C THR A 71 -10.24 -4.59 0.85
N PRO A 72 -10.80 -5.39 1.79
CA PRO A 72 -12.07 -5.04 2.44
C PRO A 72 -11.98 -3.71 3.19
N TRP A 73 -10.83 -3.39 3.78
CA TRP A 73 -10.63 -2.11 4.45
C TRP A 73 -10.62 -0.94 3.45
N LEU A 74 -9.91 -1.09 2.33
CA LEU A 74 -9.87 -0.07 1.28
C LEU A 74 -11.25 0.16 0.65
N VAL A 75 -12.00 -0.91 0.34
CA VAL A 75 -13.37 -0.81 -0.19
C VAL A 75 -14.26 -0.04 0.77
N ASN A 76 -14.23 -0.37 2.06
CA ASN A 76 -14.96 0.37 3.08
C ASN A 76 -14.56 1.85 3.14
N GLY A 77 -13.27 2.15 2.98
CA GLY A 77 -12.76 3.53 2.94
C GLY A 77 -13.24 4.31 1.71
N VAL A 78 -13.28 3.67 0.54
CA VAL A 78 -13.83 4.26 -0.69
C VAL A 78 -15.32 4.54 -0.55
N LEU A 79 -16.10 3.58 -0.06
CA LEU A 79 -17.56 3.74 0.14
C LEU A 79 -17.90 4.81 1.20
N LYS A 80 -17.01 5.03 2.17
CA LYS A 80 -17.16 6.08 3.20
C LYS A 80 -16.67 7.46 2.75
N ALA A 81 -16.00 7.57 1.60
CA ALA A 81 -15.48 8.84 1.12
C ALA A 81 -16.61 9.76 0.65
N GLN A 82 -16.93 10.78 1.45
CA GLN A 82 -17.99 11.76 1.15
C GLN A 82 -17.46 13.03 0.48
N LYS A 83 -16.14 13.17 0.33
CA LYS A 83 -15.50 14.39 -0.20
C LYS A 83 -14.57 14.04 -1.35
N ASN A 84 -14.62 14.84 -2.41
CA ASN A 84 -13.67 14.74 -3.51
C ASN A 84 -12.23 14.97 -3.00
N GLY A 85 -11.30 14.08 -3.34
CA GLY A 85 -9.92 14.12 -2.85
C GLY A 85 -9.67 13.45 -1.52
N ALA A 86 -10.55 12.54 -1.11
CA ALA A 86 -10.27 11.63 -0.03
C ALA A 86 -9.00 10.82 -0.31
N ARG A 87 -8.26 10.54 0.78
CA ARG A 87 -7.12 9.63 0.78
C ARG A 87 -7.47 8.43 1.65
N VAL A 88 -7.46 7.24 1.06
CA VAL A 88 -7.76 6.00 1.74
C VAL A 88 -6.45 5.23 1.92
N GLU A 89 -5.84 5.36 3.10
CA GLU A 89 -4.46 4.93 3.36
C GLU A 89 -4.42 3.82 4.42
N TRP A 90 -4.09 2.59 4.02
CA TRP A 90 -4.02 1.43 4.91
C TRP A 90 -2.78 1.45 5.81
N LEU A 91 -1.63 1.80 5.24
CA LEU A 91 -0.35 1.87 5.95
C LEU A 91 0.08 3.33 6.11
N THR A 92 -0.31 3.93 7.22
CA THR A 92 0.10 5.28 7.59
C THR A 92 1.47 5.29 8.26
N THR A 93 2.13 6.44 8.33
CA THR A 93 3.42 6.60 9.02
C THR A 93 3.35 6.13 10.47
N GLY A 94 2.28 6.47 11.20
CA GLY A 94 2.08 6.01 12.58
C GLY A 94 1.90 4.50 12.70
N LYS A 95 1.18 3.88 11.76
CA LYS A 95 1.02 2.41 11.71
C LYS A 95 2.34 1.71 11.38
N ALA A 96 3.11 2.24 10.45
CA ALA A 96 4.45 1.74 10.10
C ALA A 96 5.40 1.82 11.30
N PHE A 97 5.46 2.97 11.98
CA PHE A 97 6.28 3.15 13.18
C PHE A 97 5.91 2.14 14.29
N ARG A 98 4.60 1.99 14.59
CA ARG A 98 4.12 1.00 15.57
C ARG A 98 4.51 -0.43 15.20
N ARG A 99 4.46 -0.77 13.90
CA ARG A 99 4.85 -2.10 13.41
C ARG A 99 6.34 -2.36 13.59
N PHE A 100 7.21 -1.39 13.33
CA PHE A 100 8.63 -1.52 13.62
C PHE A 100 8.92 -1.67 15.12
N MET A 101 8.30 -0.84 15.98
CA MET A 101 8.50 -0.93 17.43
C MET A 101 8.09 -2.28 18.03
N THR A 102 7.11 -2.96 17.42
CA THR A 102 6.56 -4.22 17.93
C THR A 102 7.08 -5.46 17.20
N ALA A 103 7.96 -5.30 16.21
CA ALA A 103 8.45 -6.37 15.34
C ALA A 103 9.20 -7.49 16.09
N GLY A 104 9.90 -7.15 17.18
CA GLY A 104 10.61 -8.14 17.99
C GLY A 104 9.69 -9.10 18.75
N PHE A 105 8.46 -8.66 19.05
CA PHE A 105 7.47 -9.44 19.81
C PHE A 105 6.45 -10.12 18.91
N ASN A 106 6.09 -9.50 17.80
CA ASN A 106 5.09 -10.01 16.85
C ASN A 106 5.78 -10.54 15.59
N LYS A 107 6.17 -11.81 15.62
CA LYS A 107 6.69 -12.50 14.45
C LYS A 107 5.54 -12.93 13.54
N ARG A 108 5.55 -12.41 12.31
CA ARG A 108 4.61 -12.78 11.24
C ARG A 108 5.38 -13.44 10.12
N ASP A 109 4.76 -14.41 9.46
CA ASP A 109 5.22 -14.89 8.15
C ASP A 109 4.07 -14.79 7.14
N LEU A 110 4.14 -13.78 6.28
CA LEU A 110 3.12 -13.52 5.26
C LEU A 110 3.27 -14.42 4.04
N PHE A 111 4.40 -15.13 3.91
CA PHE A 111 4.77 -15.93 2.74
C PHE A 111 4.78 -17.43 3.03
N ALA A 112 4.30 -17.85 4.21
CA ALA A 112 4.27 -19.27 4.60
C ALA A 112 3.47 -20.16 3.62
N ASP A 113 2.44 -19.59 2.99
CA ASP A 113 1.54 -20.29 2.06
C ASP A 113 1.93 -20.09 0.57
N ILE A 114 3.06 -19.42 0.30
CA ILE A 114 3.50 -19.03 -1.05
C ILE A 114 4.83 -19.74 -1.41
N ALA A 115 5.21 -20.77 -0.65
CA ALA A 115 6.38 -21.61 -0.90
C ALA A 115 6.06 -22.79 -1.81
#